data_AF-A0A0R1M460-F1
#
_entry.id   AF-A0A0R1M460-F1
#
_cell.length_a   1.000
_cell.length_b   1.000
_cell.length_c   1.000
_cell.angle_alpha   90.00
_cell.angle_beta   90.00
_cell.angle_gamma   90.00
#
_symmetry.space_group_name_H-M   'P 1'
#
loop_
_entity.id
_entity.type
_entity.pdbx_description
1 polymer ?
#
loop_
_entity_poly.entity_id
_entity_poly.type
_entity_poly.pdbx_seq_one_letter_code
_entity_poly.pdbx_strand_id
1 'polypeptide(L)'
;MGFRDDFLWGGAVAANQVEGAWNEDGKGMSVADVARYKKDVDVKDYKKNVAITTAEIEAAMAVPTDTNYPKRRGIDGYHHYQEDIALFGELGFKVLRFSIAWSRLFPTGEETEPNEAGIAYYRKVLAELKKQGIEPLITLSHYEMPLNLAVKYNGWADKRVIDYFVRFAKTCFKAFPKVKYWLTFNEIDSVLRHPFTSAGIIPDQSQNLLEDEYQALHNQFVASAIVTKLAHQLIPGSQVGCMLTKITTYPATPKPEDVLATLNKNLLNYFPADVQAKGEYPKLILAYFAKKHLDIQMTDEELRIIKENPVDFISFSYYQSMTAAADERGLEITSGNTVTGGKNPYLEATPWGWTVDPVGLRISLIELYDRYQKPLFVVENGMGTFDKLEAGKVHDPYRIAYFKGHLSEMKKAVEAGVDLLGYTSWAPIDLVSASTSQMSKRYGFIYVDLDDNGKGSGKRYKKDSFAWYQQVIATNGAEL
;
A
#
# COMPACT_ATOMS: atom_id res chain seq x y z
N MET A 1 -2.63 13.58 -27.63
CA MET A 1 -1.73 13.84 -26.48
C MET A 1 -1.55 12.51 -25.77
N GLY A 2 -0.43 12.26 -25.11
CA GLY A 2 -0.14 10.98 -24.47
C GLY A 2 0.43 11.17 -23.08
N PHE A 3 0.96 10.11 -22.50
CA PHE A 3 1.78 10.23 -21.29
C PHE A 3 3.02 11.09 -21.56
N ARG A 4 3.53 11.76 -20.53
CA ARG A 4 4.79 12.51 -20.57
C ARG A 4 5.96 11.61 -21.03
N ASP A 5 6.98 12.21 -21.66
CA ASP A 5 8.12 11.44 -22.20
C ASP A 5 8.93 10.74 -21.10
N ASP A 6 8.95 11.32 -19.90
CA ASP A 6 9.59 10.82 -18.68
C ASP A 6 8.59 10.09 -17.75
N PHE A 7 7.50 9.54 -18.28
CA PHE A 7 6.48 8.86 -17.46
C PHE A 7 7.07 7.62 -16.78
N LEU A 8 6.85 7.52 -15.46
CA LEU A 8 7.43 6.47 -14.64
C LEU A 8 6.56 5.21 -14.68
N TRP A 9 6.71 4.41 -15.74
CA TRP A 9 6.14 3.06 -15.82
C TRP A 9 6.88 2.08 -14.92
N GLY A 10 6.15 1.25 -14.18
CA GLY A 10 6.78 0.31 -13.28
C GLY A 10 5.84 -0.69 -12.62
N GLY A 11 6.31 -1.20 -11.48
CA GLY A 11 5.56 -2.08 -10.61
C GLY A 11 5.83 -1.81 -9.13
N ALA A 12 5.00 -2.35 -8.25
CA ALA A 12 5.03 -2.11 -6.82
C ALA A 12 4.98 -3.41 -6.01
N VAL A 13 5.81 -3.52 -4.98
CA VAL A 13 5.81 -4.61 -4.00
C VAL A 13 5.95 -4.05 -2.58
N ALA A 14 5.70 -4.87 -1.56
CA ALA A 14 6.02 -4.57 -0.16
C ALA A 14 7.00 -5.62 0.36
N ALA A 15 7.98 -5.21 1.16
CA ALA A 15 9.06 -6.08 1.63
C ALA A 15 8.53 -7.34 2.33
N ASN A 16 7.64 -7.19 3.32
CA ASN A 16 6.99 -8.32 4.01
C ASN A 16 6.17 -9.28 3.12
N GLN A 17 5.86 -8.91 1.87
CA GLN A 17 5.10 -9.76 0.96
C GLN A 17 5.99 -10.52 -0.03
N VAL A 18 7.23 -10.05 -0.24
CA VAL A 18 8.17 -10.65 -1.20
C VAL A 18 9.45 -11.19 -0.57
N GLU A 19 10.05 -10.47 0.38
CA GLU A 19 11.43 -10.73 0.80
C GLU A 19 11.59 -12.08 1.48
N GLY A 20 10.72 -12.41 2.45
CA GLY A 20 10.97 -13.55 3.32
C GLY A 20 12.16 -13.30 4.26
N ALA A 21 12.95 -14.34 4.52
CA ALA A 21 14.16 -14.28 5.36
C ALA A 21 13.92 -13.45 6.65
N TRP A 22 12.79 -13.75 7.31
CA TRP A 22 12.21 -12.90 8.34
C TRP A 22 13.06 -12.76 9.61
N ASN A 23 13.98 -13.70 9.81
CA ASN A 23 14.87 -13.85 10.96
C ASN A 23 16.36 -13.92 10.57
N GLU A 24 16.70 -13.55 9.33
CA GLU A 24 18.08 -13.53 8.84
C GLU A 24 18.71 -12.13 8.99
N ASP A 25 20.04 -12.10 9.07
CA ASP A 25 20.83 -10.86 9.13
C ASP A 25 20.36 -9.89 10.23
N GLY A 26 19.88 -10.42 11.35
CA GLY A 26 19.44 -9.65 12.51
C GLY A 26 18.08 -8.95 12.34
N LYS A 27 17.29 -9.27 11.29
CA LYS A 27 15.92 -8.76 11.17
C LYS A 27 15.08 -9.19 12.38
N GLY A 28 14.36 -8.23 12.96
CA GLY A 28 13.37 -8.49 14.02
C GLY A 28 12.00 -8.89 13.47
N MET A 29 11.12 -9.37 14.37
CA MET A 29 9.72 -9.60 13.99
C MET A 29 9.01 -8.28 13.69
N SER A 30 8.18 -8.30 12.66
CA SER A 30 7.22 -7.26 12.31
C SER A 30 5.79 -7.73 12.59
N VAL A 31 4.83 -6.79 12.54
CA VAL A 31 3.40 -7.13 12.58
C VAL A 31 2.98 -8.08 11.45
N ALA A 32 3.68 -8.08 10.32
CA ALA A 32 3.41 -9.01 9.23
C ALA A 32 3.84 -10.45 9.55
N ASP A 33 4.84 -10.64 10.41
CA ASP A 33 5.39 -11.97 10.76
C ASP A 33 4.45 -12.76 11.69
N VAL A 34 3.40 -12.14 12.24
CA VAL A 34 2.36 -12.83 13.03
C VAL A 34 1.05 -13.02 12.26
N ALA A 35 0.98 -12.53 11.01
CA ALA A 35 -0.17 -12.74 10.13
C ALA A 35 -0.19 -14.18 9.63
N ARG A 36 -1.09 -14.99 10.20
CA ARG A 36 -1.27 -16.40 9.84
C ARG A 36 -2.11 -16.55 8.57
N TYR A 37 -1.82 -17.56 7.76
CA TYR A 37 -2.78 -18.05 6.76
C TYR A 37 -3.95 -18.79 7.44
N LYS A 38 -5.16 -18.24 7.31
CA LYS A 38 -6.39 -18.76 7.93
C LYS A 38 -7.20 -19.61 6.93
N LYS A 39 -6.83 -20.89 6.79
CA LYS A 39 -7.45 -21.86 5.86
C LYS A 39 -8.98 -21.99 6.00
N ASP A 40 -9.47 -21.81 7.22
CA ASP A 40 -10.87 -22.07 7.57
C ASP A 40 -11.74 -20.80 7.49
N VAL A 41 -11.19 -19.69 6.99
CA VAL A 41 -11.88 -18.42 6.83
C VAL A 41 -12.15 -18.17 5.35
N ASP A 42 -13.39 -17.82 5.01
CA ASP A 42 -13.76 -17.42 3.65
C ASP A 42 -12.89 -16.24 3.19
N VAL A 43 -12.34 -16.32 1.97
CA VAL A 43 -11.51 -15.26 1.38
C VAL A 43 -12.25 -13.93 1.22
N LYS A 44 -13.59 -13.95 1.24
CA LYS A 44 -14.46 -12.76 1.21
C LYS A 44 -14.70 -12.16 2.60
N ASP A 45 -14.42 -12.90 3.69
CA ASP A 45 -14.55 -12.38 5.06
C ASP A 45 -13.29 -11.62 5.48
N TYR A 46 -13.15 -10.42 4.93
CA TYR A 46 -11.95 -9.60 5.12
C TYR A 46 -11.63 -9.37 6.61
N LYS A 47 -12.64 -9.04 7.42
CA LYS A 47 -12.48 -8.75 8.86
C LYS A 47 -11.88 -9.93 9.60
N LYS A 48 -12.35 -11.16 9.36
CA LYS A 48 -11.77 -12.34 10.02
C LYS A 48 -10.37 -12.67 9.53
N ASN A 49 -10.08 -12.42 8.26
CA ASN A 49 -8.75 -12.67 7.70
C ASN A 49 -7.67 -11.78 8.36
N VAL A 50 -7.98 -10.50 8.61
CA VAL A 50 -7.03 -9.54 9.20
C VAL A 50 -7.12 -9.39 10.72
N ALA A 51 -8.15 -9.96 11.36
CA ALA A 51 -8.28 -9.95 12.81
C ALA A 51 -7.08 -10.60 13.51
N ILE A 52 -6.70 -10.06 14.66
CA ILE A 52 -5.68 -10.64 15.53
C ILE A 52 -6.00 -10.33 16.99
N THR A 53 -5.54 -11.20 17.87
CA THR A 53 -5.65 -11.08 19.34
C THR A 53 -4.27 -11.14 19.99
N THR A 54 -4.18 -10.69 21.23
CA THR A 54 -2.95 -10.79 22.05
C THR A 54 -2.46 -12.25 22.12
N ALA A 55 -3.37 -13.20 22.34
CA ALA A 55 -3.05 -14.62 22.42
C ALA A 55 -2.50 -15.19 21.08
N GLU A 56 -3.03 -14.73 19.94
CA GLU A 56 -2.52 -15.14 18.63
C GLU A 56 -1.11 -14.56 18.35
N ILE A 57 -0.82 -13.35 18.83
CA ILE A 57 0.51 -12.74 18.75
C ILE A 57 1.51 -13.56 19.57
N GLU A 58 1.19 -13.86 20.83
CA GLU A 58 2.03 -14.67 21.73
C GLU A 58 2.29 -16.07 21.14
N ALA A 59 1.24 -16.71 20.62
CA ALA A 59 1.37 -18.00 19.95
C ALA A 59 2.27 -17.92 18.71
N ALA A 60 2.17 -16.84 17.92
CA ALA A 60 3.00 -16.65 16.74
C ALA A 60 4.48 -16.40 17.09
N MET A 61 4.75 -15.65 18.17
CA MET A 61 6.11 -15.41 18.66
C MET A 61 6.79 -16.70 19.16
N ALA A 62 6.01 -17.64 19.70
CA ALA A 62 6.52 -18.93 20.17
C ALA A 62 6.86 -19.93 19.03
N VAL A 63 6.41 -19.66 17.80
CA VAL A 63 6.66 -20.53 16.64
C VAL A 63 7.92 -20.08 15.91
N PRO A 64 8.99 -20.88 15.82
CA PRO A 64 10.24 -20.49 15.14
C PRO A 64 10.25 -20.78 13.63
N THR A 65 9.10 -21.13 13.04
CA THR A 65 8.99 -21.54 11.63
C THR A 65 8.08 -20.61 10.82
N ASP A 66 8.05 -20.78 9.50
CA ASP A 66 7.23 -20.03 8.53
C ASP A 66 5.99 -20.81 8.04
N THR A 67 5.82 -22.07 8.46
CA THR A 67 4.82 -23.02 7.93
C THR A 67 3.42 -22.42 7.78
N ASN A 68 2.94 -21.73 8.82
CA ASN A 68 1.62 -21.09 8.83
C ASN A 68 1.68 -19.57 8.67
N TYR A 69 2.87 -19.00 8.47
CA TYR A 69 3.12 -17.55 8.38
C TYR A 69 3.76 -17.21 7.03
N PRO A 70 2.98 -17.14 5.95
CA PRO A 70 3.53 -16.98 4.60
C PRO A 70 4.42 -15.75 4.39
N LYS A 71 4.19 -14.66 5.13
CA LYS A 71 5.02 -13.45 5.05
C LYS A 71 6.44 -13.67 5.62
N ARG A 72 6.64 -14.70 6.46
CA ARG A 72 7.97 -15.08 6.95
C ARG A 72 8.87 -15.66 5.87
N ARG A 73 8.27 -16.37 4.89
CA ARG A 73 8.95 -16.94 3.71
C ARG A 73 8.92 -16.02 2.50
N GLY A 74 7.89 -15.19 2.35
CA GLY A 74 7.67 -14.39 1.15
C GLY A 74 7.65 -15.25 -0.11
N ILE A 75 8.32 -14.77 -1.15
CA ILE A 75 8.71 -15.54 -2.35
C ILE A 75 10.22 -15.78 -2.40
N ASP A 76 10.86 -15.69 -1.23
CA ASP A 76 12.31 -15.68 -1.07
C ASP A 76 13.01 -14.55 -1.87
N GLY A 77 12.33 -13.42 -2.01
CA GLY A 77 12.86 -12.26 -2.74
C GLY A 77 14.15 -11.70 -2.12
N TYR A 78 14.39 -11.94 -0.84
CA TYR A 78 15.63 -11.56 -0.16
C TYR A 78 16.87 -12.21 -0.79
N HIS A 79 16.75 -13.46 -1.24
CA HIS A 79 17.84 -14.17 -1.93
C HIS A 79 17.75 -14.04 -3.45
N HIS A 80 16.54 -13.89 -3.99
CA HIS A 80 16.30 -13.85 -5.45
C HIS A 80 16.17 -12.44 -6.05
N TYR A 81 16.40 -11.36 -5.29
CA TYR A 81 16.20 -9.98 -5.75
C TYR A 81 16.92 -9.66 -7.06
N GLN A 82 18.08 -10.28 -7.33
CA GLN A 82 18.85 -10.04 -8.55
C GLN A 82 18.14 -10.59 -9.80
N GLU A 83 17.61 -11.80 -9.69
CA GLU A 83 16.84 -12.45 -10.76
C GLU A 83 15.51 -11.73 -10.99
N ASP A 84 14.83 -11.37 -9.89
CA ASP A 84 13.56 -10.65 -9.94
C ASP A 84 13.73 -9.24 -10.55
N ILE A 85 14.77 -8.50 -10.17
CA ILE A 85 15.09 -7.18 -10.74
C ILE A 85 15.51 -7.28 -12.21
N ALA A 86 16.22 -8.33 -12.61
CA ALA A 86 16.53 -8.54 -14.03
C ALA A 86 15.25 -8.73 -14.87
N LEU A 87 14.24 -9.44 -14.35
CA LEU A 87 12.93 -9.56 -15.00
C LEU A 87 12.18 -8.22 -15.07
N PHE A 88 12.29 -7.37 -14.05
CA PHE A 88 11.74 -6.00 -14.09
C PHE A 88 12.45 -5.12 -15.12
N GLY A 89 13.77 -5.25 -15.24
CA GLY A 89 14.56 -4.61 -16.30
C GLY A 89 14.12 -5.07 -17.69
N GLU A 90 13.87 -6.37 -17.86
CA GLU A 90 13.35 -6.93 -19.10
C GLU A 90 11.95 -6.42 -19.44
N LEU A 91 11.04 -6.26 -18.45
CA LEU A 91 9.76 -5.57 -18.66
C LEU A 91 9.93 -4.11 -19.13
N GLY A 92 11.11 -3.52 -18.94
CA GLY A 92 11.41 -2.14 -19.33
C GLY A 92 11.06 -1.11 -18.26
N PHE A 93 10.90 -1.53 -17.00
CA PHE A 93 10.53 -0.64 -15.89
C PHE A 93 11.40 0.61 -15.85
N LYS A 94 10.76 1.76 -15.64
CA LYS A 94 11.40 3.04 -15.34
C LYS A 94 11.49 3.28 -13.84
N VAL A 95 10.55 2.71 -13.07
CA VAL A 95 10.50 2.80 -11.62
C VAL A 95 10.14 1.45 -11.00
N LEU A 96 10.67 1.14 -9.82
CA LEU A 96 10.18 0.08 -8.96
C LEU A 96 9.81 0.68 -7.61
N ARG A 97 8.55 0.48 -7.21
CA ARG A 97 8.11 0.77 -5.86
C ARG A 97 8.35 -0.42 -4.96
N PHE A 98 9.02 -0.20 -3.83
CA PHE A 98 9.16 -1.20 -2.78
C PHE A 98 9.23 -0.52 -1.40
N SER A 99 9.14 -1.29 -0.33
CA SER A 99 9.35 -0.76 1.02
C SER A 99 10.68 -1.21 1.60
N ILE A 100 11.25 -0.38 2.47
CA ILE A 100 12.36 -0.80 3.33
C ILE A 100 11.72 -1.36 4.60
N ALA A 101 11.94 -2.63 4.89
CA ALA A 101 11.44 -3.26 6.11
C ALA A 101 12.06 -2.59 7.34
N TRP A 102 11.26 -1.86 8.11
CA TRP A 102 11.70 -1.16 9.32
C TRP A 102 12.42 -2.12 10.28
N SER A 103 11.87 -3.31 10.48
CA SER A 103 12.46 -4.38 11.32
C SER A 103 13.79 -4.94 10.83
N ARG A 104 14.24 -4.66 9.58
CA ARG A 104 15.60 -4.98 9.14
C ARG A 104 16.63 -3.96 9.61
N LEU A 105 16.25 -2.68 9.74
CA LEU A 105 17.14 -1.61 10.17
C LEU A 105 17.07 -1.40 11.69
N PHE A 106 15.88 -1.50 12.28
CA PHE A 106 15.66 -1.37 13.72
C PHE A 106 14.81 -2.58 14.18
N PRO A 107 15.45 -3.70 14.55
CA PRO A 107 14.76 -4.96 14.83
C PRO A 107 13.64 -4.88 15.86
N THR A 108 13.84 -4.14 16.94
CA THR A 108 12.83 -3.84 17.96
C THR A 108 12.17 -2.48 17.75
N GLY A 109 12.80 -1.60 16.96
CA GLY A 109 12.37 -0.23 16.72
C GLY A 109 12.94 0.76 17.74
N GLU A 110 13.45 0.27 18.88
CA GLU A 110 13.94 1.10 19.98
C GLU A 110 15.45 1.37 19.89
N GLU A 111 16.18 0.64 19.05
CA GLU A 111 17.62 0.78 18.94
C GLU A 111 18.02 2.22 18.58
N THR A 112 19.16 2.65 19.10
CA THR A 112 19.74 3.97 18.77
C THR A 112 20.57 3.93 17.50
N GLU A 113 21.19 2.79 17.22
CA GLU A 113 21.98 2.53 16.02
C GLU A 113 21.29 1.50 15.14
N PRO A 114 21.36 1.65 13.81
CA PRO A 114 20.73 0.70 12.90
C PRO A 114 21.54 -0.59 12.76
N ASN A 115 20.86 -1.65 12.38
CA ASN A 115 21.46 -2.89 11.91
C ASN A 115 22.11 -2.69 10.52
N GLU A 116 23.45 -2.70 10.47
CA GLU A 116 24.22 -2.48 9.24
C GLU A 116 23.98 -3.58 8.20
N ALA A 117 23.65 -4.83 8.60
CA ALA A 117 23.36 -5.89 7.65
C ALA A 117 22.08 -5.58 6.83
N GLY A 118 21.05 -5.04 7.49
CA GLY A 118 19.85 -4.54 6.82
C GLY A 118 20.14 -3.39 5.85
N ILE A 119 21.00 -2.44 6.24
CA ILE A 119 21.44 -1.36 5.35
C ILE A 119 22.21 -1.93 4.14
N ALA A 120 23.13 -2.86 4.38
CA ALA A 120 23.93 -3.49 3.33
C ALA A 120 23.07 -4.24 2.32
N TYR A 121 22.01 -4.93 2.77
CA TYR A 121 21.04 -5.58 1.89
C TYR A 121 20.36 -4.56 0.95
N TYR A 122 19.77 -3.49 1.48
CA TYR A 122 19.10 -2.49 0.63
C TYR A 122 20.08 -1.71 -0.27
N ARG A 123 21.35 -1.53 0.14
CA ARG A 123 22.38 -1.01 -0.77
C ARG A 123 22.60 -1.92 -1.98
N LYS A 124 22.59 -3.25 -1.79
CA LYS A 124 22.70 -4.22 -2.89
C LYS A 124 21.47 -4.17 -3.81
N VAL A 125 20.27 -4.13 -3.24
CA VAL A 125 19.01 -3.99 -4.01
C VAL A 125 19.03 -2.73 -4.86
N LEU A 126 19.36 -1.58 -4.27
CA LEU A 126 19.45 -0.30 -4.99
C LEU A 126 20.56 -0.29 -6.06
N ALA A 127 21.69 -0.95 -5.79
CA ALA A 127 22.74 -1.10 -6.80
C ALA A 127 22.26 -1.94 -7.99
N GLU A 128 21.46 -2.98 -7.76
CA GLU A 128 20.89 -3.81 -8.82
C GLU A 128 19.84 -3.06 -9.65
N LEU A 129 18.93 -2.31 -9.01
CA LEU A 129 17.99 -1.43 -9.71
C LEU A 129 18.73 -0.42 -10.61
N LYS A 130 19.81 0.17 -10.09
CA LYS A 130 20.62 1.11 -10.86
C LYS A 130 21.25 0.45 -12.10
N LYS A 131 21.69 -0.81 -12.03
CA LYS A 131 22.24 -1.52 -13.21
C LYS A 131 21.19 -1.67 -14.32
N GLN A 132 19.93 -1.82 -13.94
CA GLN A 132 18.80 -1.92 -14.87
C GLN A 132 18.24 -0.55 -15.31
N GLY A 133 18.77 0.56 -14.77
CA GLY A 133 18.25 1.91 -15.05
C GLY A 133 16.86 2.16 -14.45
N ILE A 134 16.53 1.47 -13.35
CA ILE A 134 15.23 1.57 -12.67
C ILE A 134 15.34 2.53 -11.49
N GLU A 135 14.50 3.55 -11.45
CA GLU A 135 14.39 4.48 -10.32
C GLU A 135 13.69 3.81 -9.12
N PRO A 136 14.21 3.96 -7.89
CA PRO A 136 13.53 3.48 -6.70
C PRO A 136 12.46 4.48 -6.23
N LEU A 137 11.24 3.99 -5.98
CA LEU A 137 10.18 4.68 -5.23
C LEU A 137 9.99 3.96 -3.88
N ILE A 138 10.49 4.53 -2.78
CA ILE A 138 10.56 3.82 -1.50
C ILE A 138 9.41 4.20 -0.58
N THR A 139 8.65 3.20 -0.11
CA THR A 139 7.69 3.38 0.99
C THR A 139 8.35 3.09 2.33
N LEU A 140 8.34 4.04 3.27
CA LEU A 140 9.01 3.90 4.56
C LEU A 140 8.22 2.96 5.51
N SER A 141 6.91 3.14 5.62
CA SER A 141 6.05 2.25 6.42
C SER A 141 5.01 1.57 5.54
N HIS A 142 5.17 0.26 5.32
CA HIS A 142 4.26 -0.55 4.52
C HIS A 142 3.84 -1.82 5.28
N TYR A 143 3.03 -1.63 6.33
CA TYR A 143 2.40 -2.71 7.11
C TYR A 143 3.39 -3.68 7.79
N GLU A 144 4.56 -3.19 8.18
CA GLU A 144 5.67 -4.03 8.66
C GLU A 144 6.47 -3.38 9.78
N MET A 145 5.81 -2.54 10.59
CA MET A 145 6.45 -1.97 11.77
C MET A 145 6.96 -3.07 12.72
N PRO A 146 8.05 -2.82 13.47
CA PRO A 146 8.57 -3.79 14.43
C PRO A 146 7.48 -4.23 15.42
N LEU A 147 7.32 -5.55 15.58
CA LEU A 147 6.31 -6.14 16.45
C LEU A 147 6.49 -5.69 17.90
N ASN A 148 7.73 -5.47 18.33
CA ASN A 148 8.04 -4.96 19.66
C ASN A 148 7.35 -3.61 19.94
N LEU A 149 7.30 -2.70 18.96
CA LEU A 149 6.60 -1.42 19.14
C LEU A 149 5.08 -1.61 19.25
N ALA A 150 4.51 -2.56 18.50
CA ALA A 150 3.09 -2.90 18.61
C ALA A 150 2.76 -3.46 20.01
N VAL A 151 3.53 -4.45 20.48
CA VAL A 151 3.28 -5.14 21.77
C VAL A 151 3.55 -4.24 22.98
N LYS A 152 4.60 -3.42 22.94
CA LYS A 152 5.03 -2.60 24.09
C LYS A 152 4.27 -1.28 24.21
N TYR A 153 3.83 -0.72 23.08
CA TYR A 153 3.30 0.65 23.00
C TYR A 153 1.93 0.73 22.33
N ASN A 154 1.26 -0.39 22.04
CA ASN A 154 0.05 -0.39 21.22
C ASN A 154 0.26 0.29 19.85
N GLY A 155 1.49 0.19 19.35
CA GLY A 155 1.94 0.77 18.10
C GLY A 155 1.75 2.29 18.03
N TRP A 156 1.21 2.77 16.91
CA TRP A 156 1.11 4.18 16.56
C TRP A 156 0.18 4.99 17.48
N ALA A 157 -0.65 4.35 18.31
CA ALA A 157 -1.45 5.07 19.30
C ALA A 157 -0.57 5.83 20.30
N ASP A 158 0.66 5.35 20.55
CA ASP A 158 1.62 5.99 21.44
C ASP A 158 2.54 6.98 20.71
N LYS A 159 2.63 8.21 21.25
CA LYS A 159 3.42 9.31 20.66
C LYS A 159 4.91 9.00 20.54
N ARG A 160 5.47 8.10 21.37
CA ARG A 160 6.90 7.72 21.29
C ARG A 160 7.26 7.06 19.96
N VAL A 161 6.28 6.43 19.29
CA VAL A 161 6.50 5.77 17.99
C VAL A 161 6.84 6.78 16.88
N ILE A 162 6.46 8.05 17.03
CA ILE A 162 6.87 9.14 16.14
C ILE A 162 8.40 9.23 16.08
N ASP A 163 9.07 9.28 17.24
CA ASP A 163 10.53 9.41 17.32
C ASP A 163 11.26 8.19 16.77
N TYR A 164 10.73 6.98 17.02
CA TYR A 164 11.29 5.74 16.47
C TYR A 164 11.20 5.71 14.94
N PHE A 165 10.06 6.11 14.37
CA PHE A 165 9.89 6.19 12.92
C PHE A 165 10.78 7.27 12.30
N VAL A 166 10.87 8.44 12.94
CA VAL A 166 11.73 9.54 12.46
C VAL A 166 13.20 9.12 12.45
N ARG A 167 13.67 8.37 13.46
CA ARG A 167 15.03 7.80 13.48
C ARG A 167 15.26 6.83 12.32
N PHE A 168 14.31 5.94 12.09
CA PHE A 168 14.35 5.01 10.96
C PHE A 168 14.41 5.75 9.62
N ALA A 169 13.49 6.68 9.37
CA ALA A 169 13.45 7.46 8.14
C ALA A 169 14.73 8.27 7.92
N LYS A 170 15.24 8.95 8.97
CA LYS A 170 16.51 9.68 8.92
C LYS A 170 17.69 8.77 8.57
N THR A 171 17.69 7.53 9.06
CA THR A 171 18.69 6.52 8.72
C THR A 171 18.61 6.14 7.24
N CYS A 172 17.40 5.88 6.73
CA CYS A 172 17.18 5.61 5.31
C CYS A 172 17.70 6.75 4.44
N PHE A 173 17.39 8.01 4.78
CA PHE A 173 17.83 9.16 3.99
C PHE A 173 19.35 9.31 3.95
N LYS A 174 20.03 9.08 5.08
CA LYS A 174 21.50 9.11 5.15
C LYS A 174 22.15 7.93 4.42
N ALA A 175 21.56 6.74 4.53
CA ALA A 175 22.10 5.52 3.93
C ALA A 175 21.88 5.46 2.41
N PHE A 176 20.80 6.07 1.92
CA PHE A 176 20.35 5.99 0.53
C PHE A 176 20.13 7.39 -0.11
N PRO A 177 21.14 8.28 -0.10
CA PRO A 177 20.98 9.68 -0.51
C PRO A 177 20.71 9.88 -2.01
N LYS A 178 20.71 8.81 -2.80
CA LYS A 178 20.41 8.84 -4.24
C LYS A 178 18.95 8.54 -4.58
N VAL A 179 18.17 8.11 -3.60
CA VAL A 179 16.74 7.83 -3.79
C VAL A 179 16.00 9.15 -3.80
N LYS A 180 15.34 9.45 -4.92
CA LYS A 180 14.59 10.68 -5.11
C LYS A 180 13.18 10.60 -4.54
N TYR A 181 12.46 9.51 -4.81
CA TYR A 181 11.03 9.41 -4.50
C TYR A 181 10.76 8.57 -3.25
N TRP A 182 10.01 9.14 -2.32
CA TRP A 182 9.67 8.54 -1.05
C TRP A 182 8.17 8.63 -0.78
N LEU A 183 7.63 7.62 -0.10
CA LEU A 183 6.30 7.62 0.49
C LEU A 183 6.45 7.38 1.99
N THR A 184 5.74 8.14 2.81
CA THR A 184 5.84 8.01 4.27
C THR A 184 5.10 6.76 4.76
N PHE A 185 3.79 6.72 4.59
CA PHE A 185 2.92 5.63 5.03
C PHE A 185 2.11 5.09 3.86
N ASN A 186 2.08 3.75 3.70
CA ASN A 186 1.18 3.08 2.78
C ASN A 186 -0.26 3.17 3.28
N GLU A 187 -1.18 3.61 2.40
CA GLU A 187 -2.62 3.64 2.63
C GLU A 187 -2.96 4.07 4.05
N ILE A 188 -2.53 5.28 4.43
CA ILE A 188 -2.54 5.74 5.82
C ILE A 188 -3.96 5.67 6.46
N ASP A 189 -5.00 5.72 5.63
CA ASP A 189 -6.41 5.61 6.01
C ASP A 189 -6.82 4.20 6.47
N SER A 190 -5.96 3.20 6.24
CA SER A 190 -6.17 1.80 6.59
C SER A 190 -6.23 1.50 8.09
N VAL A 191 -5.76 2.42 8.93
CA VAL A 191 -5.79 2.27 10.39
C VAL A 191 -7.21 1.91 10.88
N LEU A 192 -8.25 2.49 10.27
CA LEU A 192 -9.65 2.24 10.59
C LEU A 192 -10.21 0.89 10.09
N ARG A 193 -9.44 0.15 9.29
CA ARG A 193 -9.87 -1.11 8.64
C ARG A 193 -9.14 -2.32 9.17
N HIS A 194 -7.85 -2.17 9.44
CA HIS A 194 -6.98 -3.20 9.99
C HIS A 194 -5.95 -2.56 10.93
N PRO A 195 -6.40 -2.12 12.12
CA PRO A 195 -5.61 -1.34 13.09
C PRO A 195 -4.27 -1.98 13.44
N PHE A 196 -4.24 -3.30 13.62
CA PHE A 196 -2.98 -4.00 13.90
C PHE A 196 -1.98 -3.97 12.75
N THR A 197 -2.44 -4.23 11.53
CA THR A 197 -1.55 -4.29 10.36
C THR A 197 -1.00 -2.92 9.98
N SER A 198 -1.81 -1.86 10.09
CA SER A 198 -1.43 -0.51 9.67
C SER A 198 -0.81 0.34 10.76
N ALA A 199 -1.23 0.14 12.01
CA ALA A 199 -0.83 0.96 13.14
C ALA A 199 -0.24 0.16 14.30
N GLY A 200 -0.23 -1.17 14.27
CA GLY A 200 0.25 -1.99 15.39
C GLY A 200 -0.68 -1.95 16.62
N ILE A 201 -1.89 -1.41 16.47
CA ILE A 201 -2.89 -1.37 17.55
C ILE A 201 -3.47 -2.77 17.73
N ILE A 202 -3.47 -3.27 18.96
CA ILE A 202 -3.98 -4.59 19.31
C ILE A 202 -5.42 -4.42 19.83
N PRO A 203 -6.46 -4.81 19.07
CA PRO A 203 -7.84 -4.44 19.39
C PRO A 203 -8.34 -4.91 20.76
N ASP A 204 -7.90 -6.07 21.24
CA ASP A 204 -8.32 -6.61 22.54
C ASP A 204 -7.61 -5.97 23.74
N GLN A 205 -6.63 -5.09 23.51
CA GLN A 205 -5.99 -4.25 24.53
C GLN A 205 -6.57 -2.84 24.60
N SER A 206 -7.35 -2.44 23.60
CA SER A 206 -7.91 -1.09 23.50
C SER A 206 -9.17 -0.93 24.36
N GLN A 207 -9.25 0.20 25.09
CA GLN A 207 -10.48 0.60 25.79
C GLN A 207 -11.46 1.33 24.86
N ASN A 208 -10.94 2.07 23.88
CA ASN A 208 -11.71 2.78 22.88
C ASN A 208 -10.97 2.72 21.53
N LEU A 209 -11.24 1.64 20.78
CA LEU A 209 -10.50 1.35 19.56
C LEU A 209 -10.56 2.49 18.53
N LEU A 210 -11.71 3.13 18.39
CA LEU A 210 -11.88 4.22 17.43
C LEU A 210 -11.03 5.44 17.80
N GLU A 211 -10.90 5.75 19.09
CA GLU A 211 -10.04 6.84 19.56
C GLU A 211 -8.57 6.50 19.36
N ASP A 212 -8.13 5.28 19.69
CA ASP A 212 -6.77 4.80 19.44
C ASP A 212 -6.42 4.86 17.94
N GLU A 213 -7.35 4.48 17.06
CA GLU A 213 -7.18 4.52 15.61
C GLU A 213 -6.97 5.95 15.10
N TYR A 214 -7.78 6.91 15.54
CA TYR A 214 -7.62 8.32 15.15
C TYR A 214 -6.41 8.98 15.82
N GLN A 215 -6.04 8.59 17.04
CA GLN A 215 -4.81 9.04 17.68
C GLN A 215 -3.58 8.53 16.94
N ALA A 216 -3.59 7.26 16.52
CA ALA A 216 -2.53 6.70 15.69
C ALA A 216 -2.43 7.42 14.34
N LEU A 217 -3.56 7.71 13.71
CA LEU A 217 -3.59 8.45 12.46
C LEU A 217 -3.03 9.88 12.62
N HIS A 218 -3.36 10.58 13.73
CA HIS A 218 -2.74 11.86 14.07
C HIS A 218 -1.22 11.75 14.21
N ASN A 219 -0.74 10.78 14.99
CA ASN A 219 0.69 10.55 15.20
C ASN A 219 1.42 10.25 13.88
N GLN A 220 0.80 9.49 12.97
CA GLN A 220 1.34 9.24 11.63
C GLN A 220 1.38 10.52 10.77
N PHE A 221 0.39 11.42 10.85
CA PHE A 221 0.46 12.70 10.13
C PHE A 221 1.60 13.60 10.63
N VAL A 222 1.78 13.69 11.94
CA VAL A 222 2.92 14.42 12.54
C VAL A 222 4.23 13.83 12.06
N ALA A 223 4.40 12.51 12.17
CA ALA A 223 5.59 11.81 11.72
C ALA A 223 5.85 12.00 10.21
N SER A 224 4.81 11.94 9.39
CA SER A 224 4.87 12.19 7.94
C SER A 224 5.42 13.57 7.65
N ALA A 225 4.89 14.61 8.30
CA ALA A 225 5.34 15.99 8.14
C ALA A 225 6.79 16.22 8.61
N ILE A 226 7.20 15.63 9.74
CA ILE A 226 8.61 15.66 10.19
C ILE A 226 9.53 14.99 9.17
N VAL A 227 9.13 13.83 8.65
CA VAL A 227 9.91 13.07 7.69
C VAL A 227 10.01 13.78 6.34
N THR A 228 8.94 14.43 5.88
CA THR A 228 8.97 15.31 4.69
C THR A 228 10.02 16.40 4.84
N LYS A 229 9.98 17.13 5.96
CA LYS A 229 10.99 18.15 6.29
C LYS A 229 12.41 17.61 6.25
N LEU A 230 12.64 16.45 6.87
CA LEU A 230 13.96 15.81 6.94
C LEU A 230 14.45 15.33 5.57
N ALA A 231 13.57 14.80 4.73
CA ALA A 231 13.92 14.35 3.38
C ALA A 231 14.47 15.53 2.55
N HIS A 232 13.75 16.66 2.54
CA HIS A 232 14.18 17.86 1.81
C HIS A 232 15.51 18.44 2.34
N GLN A 233 15.74 18.36 3.66
CA GLN A 233 16.98 18.83 4.28
C GLN A 233 18.18 17.93 3.96
N LEU A 234 17.99 16.61 3.94
CA LEU A 234 19.08 15.63 3.80
C LEU A 234 19.33 15.20 2.36
N ILE A 235 18.32 15.28 1.50
CA ILE A 235 18.37 14.88 0.10
C ILE A 235 17.76 16.03 -0.73
N PRO A 236 18.57 17.01 -1.16
CA PRO A 236 18.10 18.09 -2.02
C PRO A 236 17.48 17.54 -3.30
N GLY A 237 16.27 18.00 -3.64
CA GLY A 237 15.52 17.52 -4.80
C GLY A 237 14.75 16.21 -4.58
N SER A 238 14.71 15.69 -3.35
CA SER A 238 13.78 14.62 -2.99
C SER A 238 12.32 15.03 -3.22
N GLN A 239 11.48 14.02 -3.41
CA GLN A 239 10.04 14.14 -3.59
C GLN A 239 9.37 13.18 -2.60
N VAL A 240 8.57 13.71 -1.69
CA VAL A 240 7.87 12.96 -0.66
C VAL A 240 6.37 13.01 -0.95
N GLY A 241 5.75 11.85 -1.15
CA GLY A 241 4.32 11.72 -1.39
C GLY A 241 3.58 11.11 -0.21
N CYS A 242 2.29 11.43 -0.09
CA CYS A 242 1.37 10.62 0.69
C CYS A 242 0.91 9.40 -0.12
N MET A 243 0.41 8.36 0.53
CA MET A 243 -0.20 7.21 -0.13
C MET A 243 -1.57 6.92 0.49
N LEU A 244 -2.59 6.90 -0.37
CA LEU A 244 -4.00 6.74 0.00
C LEU A 244 -4.61 5.50 -0.63
N THR A 245 -5.61 4.96 0.05
CA THR A 245 -6.55 4.03 -0.60
C THR A 245 -7.62 4.84 -1.29
N LYS A 246 -7.63 4.93 -2.63
CA LYS A 246 -8.69 5.68 -3.33
C LYS A 246 -9.85 4.75 -3.64
N ILE A 247 -10.90 4.87 -2.83
CA ILE A 247 -12.14 4.10 -2.99
C ILE A 247 -13.24 5.06 -3.43
N THR A 248 -13.37 5.20 -4.74
CA THR A 248 -14.38 6.09 -5.33
C THR A 248 -15.76 5.55 -5.07
N THR A 249 -16.57 6.31 -4.32
CA THR A 249 -17.94 5.93 -3.97
C THR A 249 -18.93 6.69 -4.84
N TYR A 250 -19.89 5.98 -5.42
CA TYR A 250 -21.03 6.50 -6.18
C TYR A 250 -22.33 6.44 -5.36
N PRO A 251 -23.29 7.34 -5.62
CA PRO A 251 -24.61 7.21 -5.05
C PRO A 251 -25.37 6.06 -5.71
N ALA A 252 -26.10 5.27 -4.91
CA ALA A 252 -26.92 4.16 -5.40
C ALA A 252 -28.05 4.64 -6.31
N THR A 253 -28.60 5.83 -6.01
CA THR A 253 -29.68 6.45 -6.75
C THR A 253 -29.49 7.97 -6.76
N PRO A 254 -30.17 8.74 -7.63
CA PRO A 254 -30.11 10.21 -7.60
C PRO A 254 -30.87 10.83 -6.41
N LYS A 255 -31.35 10.03 -5.46
CA LYS A 255 -31.98 10.55 -4.23
C LYS A 255 -31.00 11.45 -3.48
N PRO A 256 -31.40 12.66 -3.06
CA PRO A 256 -30.53 13.57 -2.34
C PRO A 256 -29.85 12.95 -1.11
N GLU A 257 -30.53 12.03 -0.42
CA GLU A 257 -30.00 11.34 0.75
C GLU A 257 -28.85 10.39 0.39
N ASP A 258 -28.95 9.68 -0.73
CA ASP A 258 -27.87 8.79 -1.23
C ASP A 258 -26.68 9.61 -1.75
N VAL A 259 -26.95 10.75 -2.39
CA VAL A 259 -25.92 11.72 -2.80
C VAL A 259 -25.18 12.27 -1.58
N LEU A 260 -25.90 12.65 -0.52
CA LEU A 260 -25.30 13.15 0.72
C LEU A 260 -24.49 12.06 1.44
N ALA A 261 -25.01 10.83 1.53
CA ALA A 261 -24.30 9.69 2.12
C ALA A 261 -22.98 9.43 1.38
N THR A 262 -23.02 9.48 0.05
CA THR A 262 -21.83 9.33 -0.81
C THR A 262 -20.83 10.46 -0.61
N LEU A 263 -21.28 11.71 -0.58
CA LEU A 263 -20.42 12.88 -0.33
C LEU A 263 -19.67 12.72 1.00
N ASN A 264 -20.37 12.36 2.07
CA ASN A 264 -19.76 12.15 3.39
C ASN A 264 -18.70 11.03 3.37
N LYS A 265 -18.99 9.92 2.70
CA LYS A 265 -18.04 8.79 2.56
C LYS A 265 -16.79 9.19 1.77
N ASN A 266 -16.95 9.91 0.66
CA ASN A 266 -15.82 10.39 -0.13
C ASN A 266 -14.99 11.45 0.65
N LEU A 267 -15.63 12.38 1.36
CA LEU A 267 -14.91 13.34 2.23
C LEU A 267 -14.10 12.65 3.33
N LEU A 268 -14.63 11.57 3.91
CA LEU A 268 -13.88 10.74 4.85
C LEU A 268 -12.69 10.02 4.18
N ASN A 269 -12.81 9.61 2.92
CA ASN A 269 -11.68 9.03 2.19
C ASN A 269 -10.61 10.08 1.82
N TYR A 270 -11.01 11.34 1.61
CA TYR A 270 -10.11 12.45 1.27
C TYR A 270 -9.37 13.05 2.47
N PHE A 271 -9.91 13.00 3.69
CA PHE A 271 -9.33 13.77 4.78
C PHE A 271 -7.85 13.45 5.09
N PRO A 272 -7.36 12.19 4.98
CA PRO A 272 -5.95 11.91 5.23
C PRO A 272 -5.03 12.55 4.20
N ALA A 273 -5.52 12.73 2.99
CA ALA A 273 -4.86 13.48 1.94
C ALA A 273 -4.96 14.99 2.18
N ASP A 274 -6.10 15.49 2.66
CA ASP A 274 -6.26 16.90 3.03
C ASP A 274 -5.22 17.30 4.09
N VAL A 275 -5.06 16.51 5.15
CA VAL A 275 -4.07 16.79 6.20
C VAL A 275 -2.65 16.82 5.63
N GLN A 276 -2.27 15.83 4.82
CA GLN A 276 -0.89 15.73 4.32
C GLN A 276 -0.58 16.67 3.15
N ALA A 277 -1.54 16.98 2.29
CA ALA A 277 -1.32 17.78 1.08
C ALA A 277 -1.62 19.28 1.30
N LYS A 278 -2.59 19.62 2.16
CA LYS A 278 -2.94 21.00 2.49
C LYS A 278 -2.31 21.47 3.81
N GLY A 279 -1.85 20.55 4.65
CA GLY A 279 -1.25 20.87 5.94
C GLY A 279 -2.28 21.26 7.00
N GLU A 280 -3.55 20.89 6.83
CA GLU A 280 -4.61 21.25 7.78
C GLU A 280 -5.68 20.18 7.93
N TYR A 281 -6.23 20.06 9.15
CA TYR A 281 -7.41 19.24 9.40
C TYR A 281 -8.65 19.90 8.81
N PRO A 282 -9.46 19.19 8.00
CA PRO A 282 -10.75 19.69 7.59
C PRO A 282 -11.65 19.95 8.82
N LYS A 283 -12.30 21.11 8.89
CA LYS A 283 -13.21 21.47 10.00
C LYS A 283 -14.30 20.43 10.25
N LEU A 284 -14.77 19.77 9.19
CA LEU A 284 -15.79 18.72 9.28
C LEU A 284 -15.29 17.48 10.04
N ILE A 285 -13.99 17.17 9.98
CA ILE A 285 -13.39 16.07 10.73
C ILE A 285 -13.27 16.42 12.21
N LEU A 286 -12.87 17.66 12.53
CA LEU A 286 -12.83 18.13 13.92
C LEU A 286 -14.25 18.11 14.54
N ALA A 287 -15.25 18.54 13.78
CA ALA A 287 -16.65 18.45 14.20
C ALA A 287 -17.12 16.99 14.36
N TYR A 288 -16.65 16.08 13.49
CA TYR A 288 -16.90 14.65 13.61
C TYR A 288 -16.31 14.06 14.90
N PHE A 289 -15.07 14.39 15.26
CA PHE A 289 -14.45 13.97 16.52
C PHE A 289 -15.25 14.46 17.73
N ALA A 290 -15.61 15.76 17.75
CA ALA A 290 -16.43 16.32 18.82
C ALA A 290 -17.79 15.62 18.95
N LYS A 291 -18.47 15.35 17.81
CA LYS A 291 -19.76 14.64 17.79
C LYS A 291 -19.65 13.20 18.27
N LYS A 292 -18.51 12.55 18.05
CA LYS A 292 -18.24 11.17 18.47
C LYS A 292 -17.63 11.08 19.87
N HIS A 293 -17.40 12.22 20.53
CA HIS A 293 -16.72 12.29 21.83
C HIS A 293 -15.33 11.63 21.81
N LEU A 294 -14.59 11.82 20.72
CA LEU A 294 -13.21 11.35 20.56
C LEU A 294 -12.25 12.44 21.02
N ASP A 295 -11.38 12.13 21.98
CA ASP A 295 -10.39 13.04 22.54
C ASP A 295 -8.99 12.82 21.93
N ILE A 296 -8.82 13.31 20.70
CA ILE A 296 -7.56 13.17 19.97
C ILE A 296 -6.56 14.22 20.44
N GLN A 297 -5.47 13.77 21.04
CA GLN A 297 -4.44 14.61 21.64
C GLN A 297 -3.56 15.26 20.57
N MET A 298 -3.90 16.50 20.22
CA MET A 298 -3.16 17.33 19.27
C MET A 298 -2.57 18.55 19.99
N THR A 299 -1.28 18.82 19.78
CA THR A 299 -0.63 20.04 20.27
C THR A 299 -0.51 21.09 19.16
N ASP A 300 -0.40 22.36 19.55
CA ASP A 300 -0.19 23.45 18.59
C ASP A 300 1.10 23.27 17.77
N GLU A 301 2.13 22.67 18.38
CA GLU A 301 3.39 22.36 17.70
C GLU A 301 3.20 21.29 16.63
N GLU A 302 2.48 20.21 16.94
CA GLU A 302 2.17 19.13 15.98
C GLU A 302 1.37 19.67 14.80
N LEU A 303 0.35 20.51 15.06
CA LEU A 303 -0.44 21.15 14.01
C LEU A 303 0.40 22.13 13.16
N ARG A 304 1.33 22.86 13.77
CA ARG A 304 2.26 23.73 13.04
C ARG A 304 3.19 22.93 12.13
N ILE A 305 3.76 21.83 12.63
CA ILE A 305 4.63 20.94 11.84
C ILE A 305 3.89 20.40 10.62
N ILE A 306 2.64 19.93 10.79
CA ILE A 306 1.80 19.45 9.68
C ILE A 306 1.59 20.57 8.64
N LYS A 307 1.27 21.78 9.09
CA LYS A 307 1.02 22.94 8.21
C LYS A 307 2.24 23.35 7.39
N GLU A 308 3.41 23.31 7.99
CA GLU A 308 4.64 23.78 7.35
C GLU A 308 5.24 22.79 6.36
N ASN A 309 4.85 21.51 6.41
CA ASN A 309 5.53 20.44 5.66
C ASN A 309 4.55 19.54 4.89
N PRO A 310 3.74 20.09 3.98
CA PRO A 310 2.86 19.30 3.13
C PRO A 310 3.67 18.45 2.13
N VAL A 311 3.07 17.35 1.66
CA VAL A 311 3.68 16.44 0.68
C VAL A 311 3.80 17.09 -0.72
N ASP A 312 4.78 16.63 -1.49
CA ASP A 312 5.09 17.14 -2.83
C ASP A 312 4.11 16.63 -3.90
N PHE A 313 3.67 15.38 -3.78
CA PHE A 313 2.75 14.72 -4.69
C PHE A 313 1.77 13.80 -3.95
N ILE A 314 0.68 13.42 -4.61
CA ILE A 314 -0.32 12.52 -4.05
C ILE A 314 -0.25 11.18 -4.77
N SER A 315 0.09 10.13 -4.04
CA SER A 315 0.01 8.78 -4.56
C SER A 315 -1.20 8.04 -4.00
N PHE A 316 -1.69 7.07 -4.74
CA PHE A 316 -2.83 6.27 -4.30
C PHE A 316 -2.84 4.88 -4.94
N SER A 317 -3.50 3.96 -4.23
CA SER A 317 -3.98 2.70 -4.80
C SER A 317 -5.37 2.87 -5.40
N TYR A 318 -5.62 2.20 -6.51
CA TYR A 318 -6.95 2.07 -7.09
C TYR A 318 -7.19 0.65 -7.55
N TYR A 319 -8.28 0.04 -7.07
CA TYR A 319 -8.66 -1.32 -7.45
C TYR A 319 -10.11 -1.40 -7.91
N GLN A 320 -11.00 -0.63 -7.29
CA GLN A 320 -12.44 -0.71 -7.48
C GLN A 320 -13.13 0.59 -7.05
N SER A 321 -14.39 0.74 -7.45
CA SER A 321 -15.33 1.71 -6.90
C SER A 321 -16.35 1.03 -5.97
N MET A 322 -17.14 1.84 -5.26
CA MET A 322 -18.22 1.38 -4.38
C MET A 322 -19.50 2.15 -4.66
N THR A 323 -20.61 1.63 -4.14
CA THR A 323 -21.88 2.33 -4.08
C THR A 323 -22.29 2.59 -2.62
N ALA A 324 -22.91 3.74 -2.35
CA ALA A 324 -23.48 4.08 -1.05
C ALA A 324 -24.92 4.56 -1.17
N ALA A 325 -25.72 4.29 -0.14
CA ALA A 325 -27.09 4.79 0.03
C ALA A 325 -27.30 5.26 1.47
N ALA A 326 -28.29 6.10 1.71
CA ALA A 326 -28.67 6.51 3.07
C ALA A 326 -29.25 5.34 3.89
N ASP A 327 -29.91 4.39 3.22
CA ASP A 327 -30.37 3.14 3.80
C ASP A 327 -29.73 1.95 3.07
N GLU A 328 -28.77 1.30 3.72
CA GLU A 328 -28.02 0.18 3.15
C GLU A 328 -28.76 -1.16 3.26
N ARG A 329 -29.92 -1.25 3.94
CA ARG A 329 -30.64 -2.53 4.16
C ARG A 329 -31.09 -3.22 2.87
N GLY A 330 -31.20 -2.47 1.77
CA GLY A 330 -31.56 -2.99 0.45
C GLY A 330 -30.39 -3.13 -0.52
N LEU A 331 -29.16 -2.79 -0.12
CA LEU A 331 -27.98 -2.91 -0.97
C LEU A 331 -27.37 -4.31 -0.86
N GLU A 332 -27.09 -4.95 -2.00
CA GLU A 332 -26.18 -6.10 -2.02
C GLU A 332 -24.79 -5.59 -1.64
N ILE A 333 -24.21 -6.09 -0.54
CA ILE A 333 -22.91 -5.61 -0.04
C ILE A 333 -21.79 -6.50 -0.58
N THR A 334 -20.73 -5.89 -1.14
CA THR A 334 -19.49 -6.58 -1.51
C THR A 334 -18.34 -6.21 -0.57
N SER A 335 -17.53 -7.19 -0.19
CA SER A 335 -16.28 -6.99 0.53
C SER A 335 -15.11 -6.90 -0.45
N GLY A 336 -14.57 -5.69 -0.63
CA GLY A 336 -13.23 -5.50 -1.22
C GLY A 336 -12.12 -5.95 -0.26
N ASN A 337 -10.83 -5.94 -0.65
CA ASN A 337 -9.72 -6.28 0.30
C ASN A 337 -9.59 -5.23 1.42
N THR A 338 -10.48 -4.26 1.55
CA THR A 338 -10.35 -3.19 2.54
C THR A 338 -11.71 -2.72 3.05
N VAL A 339 -12.70 -2.48 2.19
CA VAL A 339 -13.97 -1.84 2.59
C VAL A 339 -15.20 -2.66 2.16
N THR A 340 -16.26 -2.58 2.97
CA THR A 340 -17.62 -3.05 2.65
C THR A 340 -18.48 -1.90 2.11
N GLY A 341 -19.23 -2.15 1.04
CA GLY A 341 -20.10 -1.15 0.41
C GLY A 341 -21.05 -1.80 -0.60
N GLY A 342 -21.99 -1.01 -1.10
CA GLY A 342 -22.96 -1.48 -2.08
C GLY A 342 -22.28 -1.91 -3.36
N LYS A 343 -22.73 -3.04 -3.90
CA LYS A 343 -22.37 -3.56 -5.21
C LYS A 343 -23.01 -2.68 -6.28
N ASN A 344 -22.21 -2.26 -7.25
CA ASN A 344 -22.72 -1.58 -8.42
C ASN A 344 -23.26 -2.63 -9.41
N PRO A 345 -24.57 -2.64 -9.76
CA PRO A 345 -25.15 -3.66 -10.64
C PRO A 345 -24.66 -3.58 -12.09
N TYR A 346 -23.94 -2.51 -12.46
CA TYR A 346 -23.41 -2.29 -13.80
C TYR A 346 -21.95 -2.77 -13.97
N LEU A 347 -21.31 -3.23 -12.89
CA LEU A 347 -19.90 -3.63 -12.89
C LEU A 347 -19.76 -5.13 -12.70
N GLU A 348 -18.84 -5.73 -13.46
CA GLU A 348 -18.39 -7.10 -13.24
C GLU A 348 -17.52 -7.18 -11.97
N ALA A 349 -17.45 -8.36 -11.35
CA ALA A 349 -16.63 -8.59 -10.18
C ALA A 349 -15.68 -9.79 -10.34
N THR A 350 -14.49 -9.68 -9.76
CA THR A 350 -13.49 -10.76 -9.70
C THR A 350 -13.95 -11.88 -8.74
N PRO A 351 -13.29 -13.07 -8.74
CA PRO A 351 -13.59 -14.14 -7.79
C PRO A 351 -13.47 -13.73 -6.30
N TRP A 352 -12.65 -12.72 -6.01
CA TRP A 352 -12.50 -12.12 -4.66
C TRP A 352 -13.58 -11.07 -4.33
N GLY A 353 -14.59 -10.88 -5.19
CA GLY A 353 -15.70 -9.96 -4.96
C GLY A 353 -15.42 -8.50 -5.33
N TRP A 354 -14.30 -8.22 -6.01
CA TRP A 354 -13.91 -6.86 -6.36
C TRP A 354 -14.54 -6.41 -7.67
N THR A 355 -15.22 -5.27 -7.67
CA THR A 355 -15.76 -4.69 -8.90
C THR A 355 -14.64 -4.16 -9.79
N VAL A 356 -14.75 -4.39 -11.09
CA VAL A 356 -13.80 -3.92 -12.11
C VAL A 356 -14.35 -2.62 -12.71
N ASP A 357 -13.73 -1.49 -12.39
CA ASP A 357 -14.19 -0.17 -12.82
C ASP A 357 -13.07 0.71 -13.37
N PRO A 358 -12.74 0.60 -14.66
CA PRO A 358 -11.74 1.46 -15.26
C PRO A 358 -12.14 2.94 -15.28
N VAL A 359 -13.43 3.26 -15.41
CA VAL A 359 -13.91 4.65 -15.45
C VAL A 359 -13.75 5.31 -14.07
N GLY A 360 -13.93 4.54 -13.01
CA GLY A 360 -13.68 5.00 -11.65
C GLY A 360 -12.23 5.41 -11.41
N LEU A 361 -11.23 4.85 -12.09
CA LEU A 361 -9.85 5.34 -12.04
C LEU A 361 -9.76 6.76 -12.63
N ARG A 362 -10.38 7.00 -13.79
CA ARG A 362 -10.41 8.33 -14.39
C ARG A 362 -11.12 9.35 -13.51
N ILE A 363 -12.27 9.00 -12.95
CA ILE A 363 -12.99 9.87 -12.00
C ILE A 363 -12.08 10.21 -10.81
N SER A 364 -11.41 9.20 -10.25
CA SER A 364 -10.48 9.38 -9.14
C SER A 364 -9.35 10.36 -9.46
N LEU A 365 -8.73 10.21 -10.62
CA LEU A 365 -7.65 11.08 -11.08
C LEU A 365 -8.12 12.53 -11.24
N ILE A 366 -9.28 12.74 -11.85
CA ILE A 366 -9.86 14.08 -12.04
C ILE A 366 -10.18 14.71 -10.67
N GLU A 367 -10.87 13.99 -9.79
CA GLU A 367 -11.26 14.50 -8.46
C GLU A 367 -10.05 14.86 -7.60
N LEU A 368 -9.04 13.98 -7.56
CA LEU A 368 -7.83 14.23 -6.78
C LEU A 368 -7.04 15.42 -7.36
N TYR A 369 -6.91 15.50 -8.69
CA TYR A 369 -6.15 16.57 -9.31
C TYR A 369 -6.85 17.93 -9.15
N ASP A 370 -8.15 18.01 -9.39
CA ASP A 370 -8.94 19.23 -9.18
C ASP A 370 -8.86 19.71 -7.73
N ARG A 371 -8.98 18.79 -6.76
CA ARG A 371 -8.98 19.11 -5.33
C ARG A 371 -7.64 19.62 -4.80
N TYR A 372 -6.53 19.10 -5.31
CA TYR A 372 -5.21 19.32 -4.71
C TYR A 372 -4.23 20.08 -5.61
N GLN A 373 -4.43 20.05 -6.93
CA GLN A 373 -3.54 20.67 -7.92
C GLN A 373 -2.06 20.33 -7.72
N LYS A 374 -1.80 19.09 -7.25
CA LYS A 374 -0.49 18.48 -7.08
C LYS A 374 -0.32 17.33 -8.06
N PRO A 375 0.92 17.00 -8.48
CA PRO A 375 1.16 15.82 -9.29
C PRO A 375 0.60 14.56 -8.62
N LEU A 376 0.02 13.67 -9.41
CA LEU A 376 -0.51 12.39 -8.95
C LEU A 376 0.46 11.24 -9.28
N PHE A 377 0.34 10.12 -8.57
CA PHE A 377 1.04 8.88 -8.89
C PHE A 377 0.15 7.68 -8.57
N VAL A 378 -0.24 6.90 -9.59
CA VAL A 378 -0.92 5.61 -9.35
C VAL A 378 0.14 4.60 -8.92
N VAL A 379 0.23 4.35 -7.61
CA VAL A 379 1.30 3.51 -7.05
C VAL A 379 0.87 2.09 -6.73
N GLU A 380 -0.43 1.81 -6.87
CA GLU A 380 -0.98 0.45 -6.93
C GLU A 380 -2.22 0.41 -7.81
N ASN A 381 -2.25 -0.56 -8.71
CA ASN A 381 -3.45 -0.98 -9.42
C ASN A 381 -3.20 -2.39 -9.95
N GLY A 382 -4.21 -3.26 -9.91
CA GLY A 382 -4.04 -4.63 -10.38
C GLY A 382 -5.25 -5.51 -10.12
N MET A 383 -5.22 -6.71 -10.66
CA MET A 383 -6.31 -7.66 -10.53
C MET A 383 -5.82 -8.95 -9.89
N GLY A 384 -6.24 -9.16 -8.64
CA GLY A 384 -5.97 -10.41 -7.93
C GLY A 384 -6.94 -11.49 -8.41
N THR A 385 -6.42 -12.52 -9.05
CA THR A 385 -7.21 -13.64 -9.55
C THR A 385 -6.41 -14.95 -9.48
N PHE A 386 -7.05 -16.07 -9.80
CA PHE A 386 -6.38 -17.36 -9.94
C PHE A 386 -5.65 -17.42 -11.29
N ASP A 387 -4.41 -17.90 -11.27
CA ASP A 387 -3.70 -18.29 -12.49
C ASP A 387 -3.43 -19.80 -12.47
N LYS A 388 -3.31 -20.38 -13.66
CA LYS A 388 -2.93 -21.78 -13.85
C LYS A 388 -1.63 -21.84 -14.64
N LEU A 389 -0.63 -22.53 -14.11
CA LEU A 389 0.62 -22.84 -14.81
C LEU A 389 0.43 -24.11 -15.64
N GLU A 390 0.53 -23.98 -16.96
CA GLU A 390 0.39 -25.08 -17.92
C GLU A 390 1.64 -25.16 -18.78
N ALA A 391 2.40 -26.26 -18.67
CA ALA A 391 3.64 -26.48 -19.41
C ALA A 391 4.64 -25.29 -19.33
N GLY A 392 4.74 -24.64 -18.16
CA GLY A 392 5.64 -23.51 -17.93
C GLY A 392 5.13 -22.16 -18.43
N LYS A 393 3.86 -22.05 -18.84
CA LYS A 393 3.20 -20.81 -19.28
C LYS A 393 1.93 -20.54 -18.48
N VAL A 394 1.54 -19.27 -18.43
CA VAL A 394 0.28 -18.81 -17.85
C VAL A 394 -0.43 -17.93 -18.87
N HIS A 395 -1.62 -18.36 -19.28
CA HIS A 395 -2.47 -17.63 -20.21
C HIS A 395 -3.47 -16.77 -19.43
N ASP A 396 -3.26 -15.46 -19.43
CA ASP A 396 -4.00 -14.49 -18.59
C ASP A 396 -4.64 -13.32 -19.37
N PRO A 397 -5.44 -13.59 -20.42
CA PRO A 397 -6.07 -12.54 -21.22
C PRO A 397 -7.00 -11.63 -20.39
N TYR A 398 -7.55 -12.15 -19.29
CA TYR A 398 -8.35 -11.38 -18.32
C TYR A 398 -7.54 -10.26 -17.65
N ARG A 399 -6.25 -10.49 -17.37
CA ARG A 399 -5.37 -9.51 -16.72
C ARG A 399 -5.01 -8.41 -17.70
N ILE A 400 -4.71 -8.78 -18.95
CA ILE A 400 -4.50 -7.85 -20.05
C ILE A 400 -5.74 -6.96 -20.25
N ALA A 401 -6.94 -7.55 -20.31
CA ALA A 401 -8.19 -6.80 -20.46
C ALA A 401 -8.41 -5.80 -19.31
N TYR A 402 -8.18 -6.21 -18.06
CA TYR A 402 -8.26 -5.33 -16.89
C TYR A 402 -7.35 -4.11 -17.03
N PHE A 403 -6.05 -4.34 -17.27
CA PHE A 403 -5.08 -3.25 -17.35
C PHE A 403 -5.33 -2.37 -18.57
N LYS A 404 -5.64 -2.95 -19.74
CA LYS A 404 -5.99 -2.19 -20.94
C LYS A 404 -7.15 -1.21 -20.69
N GLY A 405 -8.19 -1.66 -19.98
CA GLY A 405 -9.31 -0.80 -19.58
C GLY A 405 -8.86 0.37 -18.69
N HIS A 406 -8.14 0.08 -17.62
CA HIS A 406 -7.69 1.10 -16.66
C HIS A 406 -6.69 2.08 -17.27
N LEU A 407 -5.69 1.59 -18.01
CA LEU A 407 -4.68 2.43 -18.66
C LEU A 407 -5.30 3.31 -19.75
N SER A 408 -6.33 2.85 -20.45
CA SER A 408 -7.07 3.67 -21.42
C SER A 408 -7.80 4.83 -20.74
N GLU A 409 -8.45 4.60 -19.60
CA GLU A 409 -9.12 5.66 -18.83
C GLU A 409 -8.12 6.60 -18.13
N MET A 410 -6.97 6.07 -17.68
CA MET A 410 -5.85 6.86 -17.17
C MET A 410 -5.31 7.82 -18.24
N LYS A 411 -5.12 7.33 -19.48
CA LYS A 411 -4.71 8.17 -20.62
C LYS A 411 -5.69 9.31 -20.88
N LYS A 412 -7.01 9.03 -20.84
CA LYS A 412 -8.05 10.07 -20.97
C LYS A 412 -8.02 11.10 -19.84
N ALA A 413 -7.62 10.71 -18.62
CA ALA A 413 -7.45 11.67 -17.53
C ALA A 413 -6.25 12.61 -17.77
N VAL A 414 -5.13 12.06 -18.25
CA VAL A 414 -3.95 12.86 -18.62
C VAL A 414 -4.26 13.80 -19.79
N GLU A 415 -4.99 13.33 -20.81
CA GLU A 415 -5.46 14.17 -21.92
C GLU A 415 -6.42 15.29 -21.46
N ALA A 416 -7.11 15.09 -20.33
CA ALA A 416 -7.96 16.11 -19.70
C ALA A 416 -7.18 17.11 -18.83
N GLY A 417 -5.85 16.96 -18.72
CA GLY A 417 -4.97 17.88 -18.00
C GLY A 417 -4.49 17.43 -16.63
N VAL A 418 -4.75 16.18 -16.22
CA VAL A 418 -4.20 15.63 -14.97
C VAL A 418 -2.68 15.46 -15.09
N ASP A 419 -1.91 16.11 -14.20
CA ASP A 419 -0.48 15.85 -14.08
C ASP A 419 -0.23 14.54 -13.34
N LEU A 420 0.18 13.52 -14.08
CA LEU A 420 0.42 12.17 -13.57
C LEU A 420 1.90 11.80 -13.78
N LEU A 421 2.61 11.55 -12.68
CA LEU A 421 4.03 11.23 -12.66
C LEU A 421 4.33 9.84 -13.24
N GLY A 422 3.46 8.87 -12.97
CA GLY A 422 3.70 7.49 -13.32
C GLY A 422 2.59 6.53 -12.91
N TYR A 423 2.86 5.26 -13.21
CA TYR A 423 2.00 4.13 -12.91
C TYR A 423 2.85 2.93 -12.50
N THR A 424 2.55 2.36 -11.33
CA THR A 424 3.13 1.09 -10.90
C THR A 424 2.05 0.04 -10.65
N SER A 425 2.04 -1.00 -11.47
CA SER A 425 1.17 -2.16 -11.28
C SER A 425 1.47 -2.82 -9.93
N TRP A 426 0.45 -3.11 -9.14
CA TRP A 426 0.64 -3.84 -7.89
C TRP A 426 1.09 -5.27 -8.16
N ALA A 427 2.08 -5.73 -7.39
CA ALA A 427 2.59 -7.09 -7.40
C ALA A 427 2.96 -7.56 -8.81
N PRO A 428 3.89 -6.89 -9.53
CA PRO A 428 4.30 -7.28 -10.89
C PRO A 428 4.91 -8.69 -10.95
N ILE A 429 5.37 -9.19 -9.81
CA ILE A 429 5.69 -10.58 -9.53
C ILE A 429 4.69 -11.10 -8.50
N ASP A 430 4.23 -12.34 -8.67
CA ASP A 430 3.35 -12.97 -7.70
C ASP A 430 3.98 -12.95 -6.31
N LEU A 431 3.20 -12.60 -5.31
CA LEU A 431 3.65 -12.41 -3.93
C LEU A 431 2.58 -12.85 -2.94
N VAL A 432 2.94 -12.91 -1.65
CA VAL A 432 2.00 -13.28 -0.58
C VAL A 432 0.99 -12.14 -0.40
N SER A 433 -0.30 -12.40 -0.63
CA SER A 433 -1.34 -11.38 -0.52
C SER A 433 -1.44 -10.77 0.88
N ALA A 434 -1.65 -9.46 0.98
CA ALA A 434 -1.72 -8.76 2.26
C ALA A 434 -2.87 -9.25 3.16
N SER A 435 -4.07 -9.46 2.59
CA SER A 435 -5.31 -9.72 3.33
C SER A 435 -5.42 -11.15 3.85
N THR A 436 -5.22 -12.15 2.99
CA THR A 436 -5.46 -13.57 3.34
C THR A 436 -4.17 -14.36 3.54
N SER A 437 -3.00 -13.73 3.33
CA SER A 437 -1.70 -14.40 3.34
C SER A 437 -1.64 -15.61 2.40
N GLN A 438 -2.07 -15.44 1.15
CA GLN A 438 -2.11 -16.51 0.13
C GLN A 438 -1.24 -16.19 -1.08
N MET A 439 -0.77 -17.24 -1.77
CA MET A 439 -0.14 -17.17 -3.08
C MET A 439 -1.15 -17.38 -4.22
N SER A 440 -2.25 -18.08 -3.96
CA SER A 440 -3.31 -18.39 -4.92
C SER A 440 -4.02 -17.15 -5.46
N LYS A 441 -3.98 -16.03 -4.73
CA LYS A 441 -4.38 -14.70 -5.21
C LYS A 441 -3.21 -14.03 -5.94
N ARG A 442 -3.20 -14.16 -7.26
CA ARG A 442 -2.07 -13.74 -8.11
C ARG A 442 -2.39 -12.46 -8.87
N TYR A 443 -1.42 -11.56 -8.93
CA TYR A 443 -1.54 -10.25 -9.58
C TYR A 443 -0.55 -10.08 -10.74
N GLY A 444 0.61 -10.74 -10.67
CA GLY A 444 1.77 -10.30 -11.43
C GLY A 444 1.77 -10.66 -12.89
N PHE A 445 2.76 -10.13 -13.58
CA PHE A 445 3.20 -10.52 -14.91
C PHE A 445 4.23 -11.66 -14.85
N ILE A 446 4.80 -11.89 -13.67
CA ILE A 446 5.75 -12.95 -13.37
C ILE A 446 5.10 -13.91 -12.36
N TYR A 447 4.86 -15.15 -12.78
CA TYR A 447 4.35 -16.21 -11.94
C TYR A 447 5.46 -16.77 -11.05
N VAL A 448 5.19 -16.97 -9.76
CA VAL A 448 6.08 -17.69 -8.84
C VAL A 448 5.47 -19.03 -8.49
N ASP A 449 6.20 -20.12 -8.75
CA ASP A 449 5.77 -21.49 -8.46
C ASP A 449 5.86 -21.81 -6.96
N LEU A 450 4.91 -21.24 -6.22
CA LEU A 450 4.64 -21.48 -4.81
C LEU A 450 3.12 -21.51 -4.59
N ASP A 451 2.65 -22.44 -3.78
CA ASP A 451 1.26 -22.54 -3.31
C ASP A 451 1.04 -21.83 -1.97
N ASP A 452 -0.19 -21.86 -1.46
CA ASP A 452 -0.57 -21.21 -0.19
C ASP A 452 0.16 -21.79 1.04
N ASN A 453 0.69 -23.01 0.94
CA ASN A 453 1.47 -23.66 1.98
C ASN A 453 2.99 -23.50 1.77
N GLY A 454 3.42 -22.78 0.74
CA GLY A 454 4.84 -22.60 0.39
C GLY A 454 5.46 -23.77 -0.36
N LYS A 455 4.65 -24.68 -0.92
CA LYS A 455 5.14 -25.78 -1.76
C LYS A 455 5.25 -25.35 -3.21
N GLY A 456 6.28 -25.82 -3.89
CA GLY A 456 6.55 -25.51 -5.30
C GLY A 456 8.06 -25.32 -5.50
N SER A 457 8.50 -25.08 -6.73
CA SER A 457 9.93 -24.95 -7.01
C SER A 457 10.49 -23.54 -6.76
N GLY A 458 9.64 -22.56 -6.44
CA GLY A 458 10.04 -21.15 -6.32
C GLY A 458 10.47 -20.50 -7.64
N LYS A 459 10.34 -21.19 -8.78
CA LYS A 459 10.79 -20.66 -10.08
C LYS A 459 9.85 -19.56 -10.56
N ARG A 460 10.45 -18.59 -11.26
CA ARG A 460 9.74 -17.47 -11.89
C ARG A 460 9.44 -17.81 -13.35
N TYR A 461 8.20 -17.59 -13.79
CA TYR A 461 7.75 -17.80 -15.17
C TYR A 461 7.07 -16.55 -15.70
N LYS A 462 7.37 -16.17 -16.94
CA LYS A 462 6.70 -15.03 -17.60
C LYS A 462 5.30 -15.45 -18.02
N LYS A 463 4.29 -14.69 -17.61
CA LYS A 463 2.90 -14.87 -18.08
C LYS A 463 2.74 -14.20 -19.45
N ASP A 464 1.65 -14.47 -20.16
CA ASP A 464 1.39 -13.81 -21.46
C ASP A 464 1.34 -12.27 -21.31
N SER A 465 0.76 -11.80 -20.22
CA SER A 465 0.71 -10.38 -19.84
C SER A 465 2.09 -9.72 -19.65
N PHE A 466 3.18 -10.48 -19.46
CA PHE A 466 4.54 -9.96 -19.40
C PHE A 466 4.93 -9.26 -20.71
N ALA A 467 4.77 -9.96 -21.84
CA ALA A 467 5.11 -9.43 -23.15
C ALA A 467 4.20 -8.25 -23.52
N TRP A 468 2.92 -8.33 -23.13
CA TRP A 468 1.98 -7.22 -23.33
C TRP A 468 2.41 -5.97 -22.57
N TYR A 469 2.72 -6.07 -21.27
CA TYR A 469 3.11 -4.88 -20.48
C TYR A 469 4.47 -4.33 -20.91
N GLN A 470 5.40 -5.19 -21.34
CA GLN A 470 6.65 -4.76 -21.98
C GLN A 470 6.39 -3.87 -23.20
N GLN A 471 5.45 -4.25 -24.07
CA GLN A 471 5.06 -3.45 -25.25
C GLN A 471 4.39 -2.12 -24.85
N VAL A 472 3.52 -2.14 -23.82
CA VAL A 472 2.90 -0.92 -23.28
C VAL A 472 3.98 0.08 -22.85
N ILE A 473 4.99 -0.38 -22.10
CA ILE A 473 6.07 0.47 -21.63
C ILE A 473 6.95 0.95 -22.80
N ALA A 474 7.32 0.06 -23.72
CA ALA A 474 8.16 0.39 -24.86
C ALA A 474 7.53 1.45 -25.79
N THR A 475 6.21 1.46 -25.89
CA THR A 475 5.45 2.42 -26.70
C THR A 475 4.94 3.62 -25.89
N ASN A 476 5.34 3.74 -24.62
CA ASN A 476 4.83 4.74 -23.68
C ASN A 476 3.29 4.84 -23.68
N GLY A 477 2.60 3.70 -23.68
CA GLY A 477 1.14 3.62 -23.71
C GLY A 477 0.48 4.08 -25.02
N ALA A 478 1.22 4.15 -26.13
CA ALA A 478 0.63 4.34 -27.45
C ALA A 478 -0.12 3.09 -27.93
N GLU A 479 0.41 1.91 -27.62
CA GLU A 479 -0.23 0.62 -27.88
C GLU A 479 -0.68 -0.02 -26.56
N LEU A 480 -2.00 -0.18 -26.40
CA LEU A 480 -2.65 -0.79 -25.23
C LEU A 480 -3.42 -2.05 -25.63
#